data_AF-A0A6M4PA76-F1
#
_entry.id   AF-A0A6M4PA76-F1
#
_cell.length_a   1.000
_cell.length_b   1.000
_cell.length_c   1.000
_cell.angle_alpha   90.00
_cell.angle_beta   90.00
_cell.angle_gamma   90.00
#
_symmetry.space_group_name_H-M   'P 1'
#
loop_
_entity.id
_entity.type
_entity.pdbx_description
1 polymer ?
#
loop_
_entity_poly.entity_id
_entity_poly.type
_entity_poly.pdbx_seq_one_letter_code
_entity_poly.pdbx_strand_id
1 'polypeptide(L)'
;MNQKQYIRLSIVLAVPALVISFWLAQQDFVFNRGQLVQCSIIKGYCYNEKMSLDDLDEIGNNNNLLTYSLNSPERLFVIYDLDLPMRFYFQSNDNGRELDITNLMNERLLAENSCSISIGNHINCEQDVFSFASSHGRLEFINPEDDATFINRINEGKSYFKDDSLIRIAISFGLFLSIAAVYLVFSWLVHFIIYGARIGKPKKRPYQ
;
A
#
# COMPACT_ATOMS: atom_id res chain seq x y z
N MET A 1 22.58 -35.74 -21.25
CA MET A 1 23.11 -34.40 -20.96
C MET A 1 24.19 -34.51 -19.90
N ASN A 2 25.29 -33.75 -19.96
CA ASN A 2 26.33 -33.82 -18.93
C ASN A 2 25.84 -33.11 -17.64
N GLN A 3 26.15 -33.64 -16.46
CA GLN A 3 25.63 -33.13 -15.17
C GLN A 3 25.94 -31.64 -14.95
N LYS A 4 27.12 -31.19 -15.41
CA LYS A 4 27.52 -29.77 -15.38
C LYS A 4 26.66 -28.88 -16.29
N GLN A 5 26.19 -29.39 -17.42
CA GLN A 5 25.30 -28.64 -18.32
C GLN A 5 23.89 -28.53 -17.74
N TYR A 6 23.42 -29.56 -17.02
CA TYR A 6 22.13 -29.54 -16.31
C TYR A 6 22.09 -28.49 -15.20
N ILE A 7 23.14 -28.44 -14.37
CA ILE A 7 23.23 -27.46 -13.28
C ILE A 7 23.29 -26.04 -13.85
N ARG A 8 24.09 -25.79 -14.90
CA ARG A 8 24.16 -24.48 -15.56
C ARG A 8 22.81 -24.04 -16.11
N LEU A 9 22.10 -24.91 -16.84
CA LEU A 9 20.79 -24.58 -17.41
C LEU A 9 19.76 -24.30 -16.31
N SER A 10 19.79 -25.08 -15.23
CA SER A 10 18.87 -24.92 -14.09
C SER A 10 19.08 -23.59 -13.38
N ILE A 11 20.33 -23.15 -13.19
CA ILE A 11 20.64 -21.83 -12.61
C ILE A 11 20.18 -20.70 -13.55
N VAL A 12 20.46 -20.83 -14.85
CA VAL A 12 20.08 -19.84 -15.88
C VAL A 12 18.57 -19.65 -15.94
N LEU A 13 17.77 -20.68 -15.65
CA LEU A 13 16.31 -20.59 -15.63
C LEU A 13 15.74 -20.20 -14.26
N ALA A 14 16.38 -20.63 -13.16
CA ALA A 14 15.93 -20.32 -11.81
C ALA A 14 16.02 -18.83 -11.48
N VAL A 15 17.09 -18.15 -11.91
CA VAL A 15 17.29 -16.73 -11.60
C VAL A 15 16.19 -15.84 -12.23
N PRO A 16 15.92 -15.91 -13.55
CA PRO A 16 14.80 -15.19 -14.15
C PRO A 16 13.44 -15.56 -13.55
N ALA A 17 13.21 -16.84 -13.26
CA ALA A 17 11.96 -17.28 -12.63
C ALA A 17 11.77 -16.65 -11.24
N LEU A 18 12.84 -16.55 -10.44
CA LEU A 18 12.80 -15.91 -9.13
C LEU A 18 12.49 -14.41 -9.27
N VAL A 19 13.16 -13.71 -10.19
CA VAL A 19 12.92 -12.28 -10.46
C VAL A 19 11.48 -12.04 -10.89
N ILE A 20 10.96 -12.83 -11.84
CA ILE A 20 9.58 -12.73 -12.30
C ILE A 20 8.59 -13.01 -11.16
N SER A 21 8.87 -14.00 -10.32
CA SER A 21 8.01 -14.34 -9.18
C SER A 21 7.94 -13.21 -8.16
N PHE A 22 9.07 -12.56 -7.88
CA PHE A 22 9.12 -11.37 -7.04
C PHE A 22 8.38 -10.19 -7.66
N TRP A 23 8.55 -9.97 -8.97
CA TRP A 23 7.85 -8.90 -9.67
C TRP A 23 6.33 -9.12 -9.69
N LEU A 24 5.88 -10.35 -9.91
CA LEU A 24 4.46 -10.72 -9.88
C LEU A 24 3.85 -10.55 -8.49
N ALA A 25 4.56 -10.94 -7.42
CA ALA A 25 4.08 -10.79 -6.06
C ALA A 25 3.96 -9.32 -5.58
N GLN A 26 4.57 -8.38 -6.31
CA GLN A 26 4.39 -6.94 -6.07
C GLN A 26 3.15 -6.38 -6.78
N GLN A 27 2.53 -7.14 -7.68
CA GLN A 27 1.35 -6.69 -8.41
C GLN A 27 0.12 -6.77 -7.52
N ASP A 28 -0.73 -5.76 -7.61
CA ASP A 28 -1.89 -5.61 -6.74
C ASP A 28 -2.94 -6.72 -6.95
N PHE A 29 -3.06 -7.24 -8.19
CA PHE A 29 -3.96 -8.36 -8.49
C PHE A 29 -3.58 -9.68 -7.78
N VAL A 30 -2.34 -9.83 -7.31
CA VAL A 30 -1.90 -11.01 -6.54
C VAL A 30 -2.22 -10.83 -5.06
N PHE A 31 -2.09 -9.60 -4.57
CA PHE A 31 -2.30 -9.25 -3.18
C PHE A 31 -2.64 -7.77 -3.08
N ASN A 32 -3.86 -7.46 -2.65
CA ASN A 32 -4.32 -6.10 -2.41
C ASN A 32 -3.36 -5.36 -1.46
N ARG A 33 -2.67 -4.35 -1.99
CA ARG A 33 -1.68 -3.54 -1.27
C ARG A 33 -2.31 -2.33 -0.60
N GLY A 34 -3.42 -1.83 -1.15
CA GLY A 34 -4.14 -0.70 -0.61
C GLY A 34 -4.67 -0.98 0.79
N GLN A 35 -4.35 -0.10 1.72
CA GLN A 35 -4.86 -0.14 3.08
C GLN A 35 -5.60 1.16 3.38
N LEU A 36 -6.89 1.05 3.70
CA LEU A 36 -7.72 2.15 4.12
C LEU A 36 -7.95 2.05 5.63
N VAL A 37 -7.71 3.14 6.35
CA VAL A 37 -8.12 3.29 7.75
C VAL A 37 -9.00 4.50 7.85
N GLN A 38 -10.19 4.34 8.43
CA GLN A 38 -11.12 5.43 8.69
C GLN A 38 -11.40 5.52 10.18
N CYS A 39 -11.13 6.67 10.80
CA CYS A 39 -11.35 6.85 12.25
C CYS A 39 -12.38 7.93 12.54
N SER A 40 -13.36 7.58 13.37
CA SER A 40 -14.25 8.54 14.02
C SER A 40 -13.55 9.11 15.25
N ILE A 41 -13.29 10.41 15.28
CA ILE A 41 -12.58 11.04 16.42
C ILE A 41 -13.47 11.03 17.67
N ILE A 42 -14.72 11.46 17.55
CA ILE A 42 -15.67 11.52 18.67
C ILE A 42 -16.13 10.14 19.12
N LYS A 43 -16.59 9.29 18.18
CA LYS A 43 -17.14 7.98 18.55
C LYS A 43 -16.04 7.01 18.98
N GLY A 44 -14.78 7.33 18.67
CA GLY A 44 -13.61 6.67 19.21
C GLY A 44 -13.39 5.25 18.71
N TYR A 45 -13.71 5.02 17.44
CA TYR A 45 -13.40 3.76 16.77
C TYR A 45 -12.78 4.00 15.40
N CYS A 46 -11.97 3.05 14.96
CA CYS A 46 -11.40 3.01 13.63
C CYS A 46 -11.84 1.74 12.91
N TYR A 47 -12.10 1.88 11.61
CA TYR A 47 -12.31 0.77 10.70
C TYR A 47 -11.09 0.66 9.78
N ASN A 48 -10.69 -0.56 9.46
CA ASN A 48 -9.59 -0.81 8.55
C ASN A 48 -10.00 -1.84 7.49
N GLU A 49 -9.65 -1.56 6.25
CA GLU A 49 -9.98 -2.39 5.10
C GLU A 49 -8.79 -2.53 4.16
N LYS A 50 -8.69 -3.70 3.53
CA LYS A 50 -7.73 -3.95 2.45
C LYS A 50 -8.47 -3.95 1.12
N MET A 51 -7.93 -3.21 0.17
CA MET A 51 -8.53 -3.01 -1.15
C MET A 51 -7.45 -2.86 -2.22
N SER A 52 -7.87 -2.83 -3.48
CA SER A 52 -6.94 -2.56 -4.57
C SER A 52 -6.38 -1.13 -4.46
N LEU A 53 -5.22 -0.88 -5.06
CA LEU A 53 -4.67 0.47 -5.14
C LEU A 53 -5.53 1.39 -6.00
N ASP A 54 -6.17 0.84 -7.04
CA ASP A 54 -7.07 1.61 -7.90
C ASP A 54 -8.32 2.07 -7.12
N ASP A 55 -8.93 1.19 -6.32
CA ASP A 55 -10.06 1.57 -5.46
C ASP A 55 -9.63 2.61 -4.40
N LEU A 56 -8.43 2.45 -3.84
CA LEU A 56 -7.88 3.37 -2.84
C LEU A 56 -7.65 4.77 -3.43
N ASP A 57 -7.10 4.84 -4.64
CA ASP A 57 -6.87 6.09 -5.38
C ASP A 57 -8.21 6.75 -5.79
N GLU A 58 -9.18 5.96 -6.22
CA GLU A 58 -10.54 6.45 -6.49
C GLU A 58 -11.15 7.08 -5.24
N ILE A 59 -11.04 6.43 -4.09
CA ILE A 59 -11.52 6.98 -2.82
C ILE A 59 -10.75 8.23 -2.43
N GLY A 60 -9.42 8.25 -2.57
CA GLY A 60 -8.57 9.37 -2.19
C GLY A 60 -8.78 10.62 -3.05
N ASN A 61 -9.04 10.45 -4.34
CA ASN A 61 -9.13 11.56 -5.30
C ASN A 61 -10.57 12.03 -5.57
N ASN A 62 -11.56 11.14 -5.51
CA ASN A 62 -12.94 11.49 -5.89
C ASN A 62 -13.86 11.77 -4.70
N ASN A 63 -13.47 11.33 -3.51
CA ASN A 63 -14.27 11.60 -2.32
C ASN A 63 -13.67 12.77 -1.56
N ASN A 64 -14.47 13.80 -1.42
CA ASN A 64 -14.27 14.94 -0.53
C ASN A 64 -14.09 14.45 0.92
N LEU A 65 -12.87 14.04 1.27
CA LEU A 65 -12.54 13.40 2.53
C LEU A 65 -11.46 14.21 3.25
N LEU A 66 -11.64 14.36 4.56
CA LEU A 66 -10.57 14.85 5.41
C LEU A 66 -9.61 13.69 5.68
N THR A 67 -8.34 13.87 5.33
CA THR A 67 -7.34 12.81 5.47
C THR A 67 -6.29 13.16 6.51
N TYR A 68 -5.62 12.15 7.07
CA TYR A 68 -4.38 12.34 7.78
C TYR A 68 -3.21 12.01 6.86
N SER A 69 -2.26 12.94 6.72
CA SER A 69 -1.12 12.77 5.83
C SER A 69 -0.20 11.64 6.29
N LEU A 70 0.09 10.72 5.39
CA LEU A 70 0.98 9.58 5.60
C LEU A 70 2.07 9.55 4.52
N ASN A 71 3.24 9.04 4.90
CA ASN A 71 4.38 8.87 3.99
C ASN A 71 4.27 7.55 3.19
N SER A 72 3.10 7.23 2.62
CA SER A 72 2.94 6.02 1.81
C SER A 72 1.76 6.16 0.84
N PRO A 73 1.97 5.91 -0.47
CA PRO A 73 0.88 5.91 -1.46
C PRO A 73 -0.01 4.66 -1.38
N GLU A 74 0.38 3.64 -0.61
CA GLU A 74 -0.42 2.41 -0.42
C GLU A 74 -1.37 2.51 0.77
N ARG A 75 -1.41 3.66 1.44
CA ARG A 75 -2.11 3.85 2.72
C ARG A 75 -2.91 5.14 2.69
N LEU A 76 -4.21 5.03 2.93
CA LEU A 76 -5.09 6.17 3.10
C LEU A 76 -5.63 6.17 4.53
N PHE A 77 -5.46 7.31 5.22
CA PHE A 77 -6.06 7.54 6.53
C PHE A 77 -7.12 8.61 6.37
N VAL A 78 -8.39 8.24 6.57
CA VAL A 78 -9.53 9.14 6.59
C VAL A 78 -9.91 9.47 8.03
N ILE A 79 -10.12 10.76 8.31
CA ILE A 79 -10.65 11.26 9.56
C ILE A 79 -12.09 11.69 9.30
N TYR A 80 -13.01 11.30 10.19
CA TYR A 80 -14.37 11.81 10.18
C TYR A 80 -14.92 12.00 11.60
N ASP A 81 -16.06 12.68 11.72
CA ASP A 81 -16.65 13.09 13.00
C ASP A 81 -15.62 13.87 13.87
N LEU A 82 -15.01 14.91 13.31
CA LEU A 82 -14.09 15.84 13.94
C LEU A 82 -14.85 17.10 14.41
N ASP A 83 -15.66 16.95 15.46
CA ASP A 83 -16.40 18.03 16.14
C ASP A 83 -15.80 18.31 17.52
N LEU A 84 -14.49 18.54 17.55
CA LEU A 84 -13.78 19.00 18.75
C LEU A 84 -13.62 20.52 18.72
N PRO A 85 -13.65 21.22 19.86
CA PRO A 85 -13.41 22.65 19.93
C PRO A 85 -12.00 23.01 19.43
N MET A 86 -11.93 23.61 18.24
CA MET A 86 -10.68 23.95 17.55
C MET A 86 -10.69 25.39 17.05
N ARG A 87 -9.50 25.91 16.83
CA ARG A 87 -9.24 27.16 16.09
C ARG A 87 -8.50 26.85 14.82
N PHE A 88 -8.84 27.57 13.76
CA PHE A 88 -8.25 27.40 12.44
C PHE A 88 -7.51 28.66 12.02
N TYR A 89 -6.22 28.51 11.73
CA TYR A 89 -5.35 29.60 11.29
C TYR A 89 -4.81 29.29 9.90
N PHE A 90 -5.04 30.19 8.94
CA PHE A 90 -4.53 30.07 7.58
C PHE A 90 -3.78 31.34 7.19
N GLN A 91 -2.82 31.25 6.28
CA GLN A 91 -2.08 32.43 5.84
C GLN A 91 -2.91 33.24 4.85
N SER A 92 -2.94 34.56 5.01
CA SER A 92 -3.55 35.45 4.02
C SER A 92 -2.74 35.49 2.74
N ASN A 93 -3.41 35.40 1.60
CA ASN A 93 -2.77 35.52 0.28
C ASN A 93 -2.20 36.94 0.03
N ASP A 94 -2.77 37.97 0.65
CA ASP A 94 -2.40 39.37 0.38
C ASP A 94 -1.11 39.79 1.11
N ASN A 95 -0.92 39.32 2.34
CA ASN A 95 0.14 39.82 3.23
C ASN A 95 0.88 38.74 4.03
N GLY A 96 0.53 37.46 3.84
CA GLY A 96 1.16 36.32 4.51
C GLY A 96 0.90 36.23 6.01
N ARG A 97 0.03 37.06 6.59
CA ARG A 97 -0.30 37.00 8.02
C ARG A 97 -1.26 35.84 8.30
N GLU A 98 -1.14 35.23 9.47
CA GLU A 98 -2.13 34.26 9.93
C GLU A 98 -3.47 34.95 10.21
N LEU A 99 -4.53 34.39 9.63
CA LEU A 99 -5.91 34.78 9.83
C LEU A 99 -6.61 33.70 10.64
N ASP A 100 -7.28 34.13 11.71
CA ASP A 100 -8.23 33.26 12.43
C ASP A 100 -9.51 33.16 11.60
N ILE A 101 -9.75 31.97 11.03
CA ILE A 101 -10.93 31.66 10.23
C ILE A 101 -11.82 30.63 10.91
N THR A 102 -11.71 30.48 12.24
CA THR A 102 -12.43 29.48 13.02
C THR A 102 -13.93 29.48 12.76
N ASN A 103 -14.54 30.66 12.65
CA ASN A 103 -15.98 30.79 12.42
C ASN A 103 -16.42 30.47 10.99
N LEU A 104 -15.47 30.38 10.06
CA LEU A 104 -15.72 30.09 8.65
C LEU A 104 -15.34 28.66 8.28
N MET A 105 -14.65 27.94 9.16
CA MET A 105 -14.12 26.62 8.91
C MET A 105 -14.84 25.57 9.74
N ASN A 106 -15.11 24.41 9.13
CA ASN A 106 -15.55 23.22 9.82
C ASN A 106 -14.97 21.98 9.13
N GLU A 107 -15.14 20.81 9.76
CA GLU A 107 -14.69 19.53 9.20
C GLU A 107 -15.20 19.30 7.78
N ARG A 108 -16.47 19.61 7.52
CA ARG A 108 -17.09 19.38 6.23
C ARG A 108 -16.43 20.20 5.13
N LEU A 109 -16.11 21.47 5.38
CA LEU A 109 -15.38 22.34 4.46
C LEU A 109 -13.96 21.82 4.22
N LEU A 110 -13.29 21.32 5.25
CA LEU A 110 -11.98 20.68 5.08
C LEU A 110 -12.07 19.44 4.19
N ALA A 111 -13.09 18.61 4.40
CA ALA A 111 -13.33 17.43 3.58
C ALA A 111 -13.70 17.79 2.13
N GLU A 112 -14.57 18.78 1.93
CA GLU A 112 -14.98 19.31 0.60
C GLU A 112 -13.84 19.91 -0.21
N ASN A 113 -12.75 20.34 0.44
CA ASN A 113 -11.56 20.89 -0.21
C ASN A 113 -10.36 19.91 -0.20
N SER A 114 -10.63 18.62 0.01
CA SER A 114 -9.63 17.54 0.01
C SER A 114 -8.43 17.85 0.94
N CYS A 115 -8.72 18.40 2.11
CA CYS A 115 -7.68 18.79 3.05
C CYS A 115 -7.09 17.56 3.78
N SER A 116 -5.80 17.68 4.11
CA SER A 116 -5.05 16.72 4.89
C SER A 116 -4.48 17.37 6.14
N ILE A 117 -4.54 16.66 7.27
CA ILE A 117 -3.92 17.04 8.53
C ILE A 117 -2.61 16.26 8.67
N SER A 118 -1.50 16.94 8.93
CA SER A 118 -0.21 16.28 9.15
C SER A 118 0.25 16.39 10.61
N ILE A 119 1.43 15.83 10.89
CA ILE A 119 2.11 16.00 12.18
C ILE A 119 2.22 17.49 12.51
N GLY A 120 2.02 17.83 13.79
CA GLY A 120 2.04 19.22 14.26
C GLY A 120 0.76 19.99 13.94
N ASN A 121 -0.34 19.29 13.62
CA ASN A 121 -1.65 19.89 13.39
C ASN A 121 -1.66 20.89 12.21
N HIS A 122 -0.73 20.73 11.26
CA HIS A 122 -0.73 21.48 10.01
C HIS A 122 -1.80 20.95 9.07
N ILE A 123 -2.45 21.85 8.35
CA ILE A 123 -3.50 21.55 7.37
C ILE A 123 -2.99 21.94 6.00
N ASN A 124 -3.08 21.02 5.05
CA ASN A 124 -2.78 21.28 3.64
C ASN A 124 -3.99 20.83 2.80
N CYS A 125 -4.57 21.78 2.08
CA CYS A 125 -5.66 21.55 1.15
C CYS A 125 -5.15 21.54 -0.29
N GLU A 126 -5.87 20.87 -1.19
CA GLU A 126 -5.48 20.81 -2.60
C GLU A 126 -5.59 22.19 -3.27
N GLN A 127 -6.59 22.97 -2.86
CA GLN A 127 -6.86 24.31 -3.36
C GLN A 127 -7.08 25.29 -2.20
N ASP A 128 -7.01 26.59 -2.52
CA ASP A 128 -7.32 27.65 -1.57
C ASP A 128 -8.79 27.55 -1.14
N VAL A 129 -9.03 27.27 0.15
CA VAL A 129 -10.39 27.12 0.70
C VAL A 129 -11.19 28.42 0.57
N PHE A 130 -10.50 29.55 0.67
CA PHE A 130 -11.07 30.88 0.47
C PHE A 130 -10.15 31.71 -0.42
N SER A 131 -10.70 32.58 -1.26
CA SER A 131 -9.90 33.40 -2.19
C SER A 131 -8.85 34.30 -1.50
N PHE A 132 -9.06 34.61 -0.22
CA PHE A 132 -8.18 35.49 0.58
C PHE A 132 -7.20 34.71 1.48
N ALA A 133 -7.29 33.38 1.53
CA ALA A 133 -6.49 32.52 2.39
C ALA A 133 -5.82 31.42 1.57
N SER A 134 -4.58 31.10 1.91
CA SER A 134 -3.84 30.05 1.23
C SER A 134 -4.43 28.67 1.53
N SER A 135 -4.01 27.68 0.75
CA SER A 135 -4.32 26.27 0.99
C SER A 135 -3.60 25.65 2.20
N HIS A 136 -2.79 26.42 2.93
CA HIS A 136 -1.96 25.93 4.04
C HIS A 136 -2.31 26.64 5.35
N GLY A 137 -2.47 25.86 6.41
CA GLY A 137 -2.84 26.36 7.72
C GLY A 137 -2.42 25.46 8.87
N ARG A 138 -3.00 25.73 10.03
CA ARG A 138 -2.87 24.91 11.23
C ARG A 138 -4.17 24.92 12.01
N LEU A 139 -4.45 23.81 12.67
CA LEU A 139 -5.47 23.72 13.71
C LEU A 139 -4.83 23.79 15.09
N GLU A 140 -5.53 24.42 16.03
CA GLU A 140 -5.19 24.41 17.44
C GLU A 140 -6.42 23.99 18.24
N PHE A 141 -6.29 22.96 19.08
CA PHE A 141 -7.36 22.59 19.99
C PHE A 141 -7.47 23.61 21.11
N ILE A 142 -8.70 23.97 21.47
CA ILE A 142 -8.94 24.92 22.57
C ILE A 142 -8.58 24.26 23.91
N ASN A 143 -8.89 22.98 24.08
CA ASN A 143 -8.54 22.21 25.28
C ASN A 143 -7.40 21.22 25.00
N PRO A 144 -6.41 21.09 25.90
CA PRO A 144 -5.34 20.09 25.76
C PRO A 144 -5.83 18.63 25.77
N GLU A 145 -6.95 18.35 26.44
CA GLU A 145 -7.55 17.01 26.49
C GLU A 145 -8.08 16.57 25.12
N ASP A 146 -8.57 17.52 24.32
CA ASP A 146 -9.06 17.27 22.96
C ASP A 146 -7.89 16.95 22.02
N ASP A 147 -6.77 17.66 22.15
CA ASP A 147 -5.53 17.39 21.40
C ASP A 147 -4.98 16.00 21.74
N ALA A 148 -4.91 15.66 23.03
CA ALA A 148 -4.49 14.33 23.47
C ALA A 148 -5.42 13.23 22.93
N THR A 149 -6.72 13.46 22.93
CA THR A 149 -7.71 12.54 22.37
C THR A 149 -7.49 12.34 20.88
N PHE A 150 -7.37 13.44 20.12
CA PHE A 150 -7.09 13.40 18.69
C PHE A 150 -5.81 12.62 18.38
N ILE A 151 -4.69 12.97 19.03
CA ILE A 151 -3.39 12.31 18.83
C ILE A 151 -3.48 10.81 19.15
N ASN A 152 -4.16 10.43 20.24
CA ASN A 152 -4.35 9.03 20.59
C ASN A 152 -5.14 8.28 19.51
N ARG A 153 -6.19 8.88 18.94
CA ARG A 153 -6.96 8.29 17.83
C ARG A 153 -6.14 8.17 16.55
N ILE A 154 -5.34 9.17 16.24
CA ILE A 154 -4.42 9.09 15.10
C ILE A 154 -3.39 7.97 15.29
N ASN A 155 -2.84 7.82 16.50
CA ASN A 155 -1.89 6.74 16.79
C ASN A 155 -2.55 5.35 16.76
N GLU A 156 -3.76 5.24 17.28
CA GLU A 156 -4.58 4.02 17.18
C GLU A 156 -4.84 3.67 15.71
N GLY A 157 -5.32 4.62 14.91
CA GLY A 157 -5.52 4.46 13.47
C GLY A 157 -4.25 4.02 12.74
N LYS A 158 -3.12 4.66 13.04
CA LYS A 158 -1.82 4.29 12.46
C LYS A 158 -1.42 2.85 12.78
N SER A 159 -1.80 2.33 13.94
CA SER A 159 -1.47 0.96 14.34
C SER A 159 -2.19 -0.12 13.53
N TYR A 160 -3.29 0.22 12.84
CA TYR A 160 -4.00 -0.70 11.95
C TYR A 160 -3.27 -0.94 10.62
N PHE A 161 -2.37 -0.03 10.21
CA PHE A 161 -1.56 -0.25 9.01
C PHE A 161 -0.55 -1.37 9.24
N LYS A 162 -0.59 -2.37 8.37
CA LYS A 162 0.30 -3.54 8.46
C LYS A 162 1.44 -3.41 7.47
N ASP A 163 2.62 -3.87 7.87
CA ASP A 163 3.69 -4.16 6.92
C ASP A 163 3.52 -5.58 6.38
N ASP A 164 3.11 -5.68 5.12
CA ASP A 164 2.90 -6.95 4.42
C ASP A 164 4.16 -7.42 3.67
N SER A 165 5.34 -6.81 3.93
CA SER A 165 6.62 -7.18 3.30
C SER A 165 6.91 -8.68 3.35
N LEU A 166 6.77 -9.31 4.53
CA LEU A 166 6.99 -10.74 4.71
C LEU A 166 5.98 -11.61 3.96
N ILE A 167 4.72 -11.19 3.90
CA ILE A 167 3.67 -11.90 3.15
C ILE A 167 4.01 -11.90 1.66
N ARG A 168 4.43 -10.75 1.12
CA ARG A 168 4.84 -10.63 -0.29
C ARG A 168 6.07 -11.49 -0.60
N ILE A 169 7.04 -11.56 0.30
CA ILE A 169 8.18 -12.46 0.16
C ILE A 169 7.71 -13.92 0.11
N ALA A 170 6.81 -14.32 1.02
CA ALA A 170 6.28 -15.69 1.04
C ALA A 170 5.51 -16.04 -0.24
N ILE A 171 4.67 -15.12 -0.74
CA ILE A 171 3.97 -15.28 -2.02
C ILE A 171 4.97 -15.41 -3.18
N SER A 172 6.00 -14.57 -3.21
CA SER A 172 7.07 -14.63 -4.22
C SER A 172 7.74 -16.00 -4.25
N PHE A 173 8.06 -16.56 -3.08
CA PHE A 173 8.62 -17.90 -2.97
C PHE A 173 7.63 -18.98 -3.43
N GLY A 174 6.34 -18.85 -3.08
CA GLY A 174 5.30 -19.76 -3.55
C GLY A 174 5.16 -19.79 -5.08
N LEU A 175 5.17 -18.61 -5.71
CA LEU A 175 5.16 -18.48 -7.17
C LEU A 175 6.42 -19.09 -7.80
N PHE A 176 7.58 -18.81 -7.23
CA PHE A 176 8.84 -19.38 -7.70
C PHE A 176 8.84 -20.91 -7.65
N LEU A 177 8.42 -21.49 -6.54
CA LEU A 177 8.32 -22.95 -6.38
C LEU A 177 7.33 -23.55 -7.38
N SER A 178 6.23 -22.85 -7.67
CA SER A 178 5.23 -23.29 -8.66
C SER A 178 5.82 -23.33 -10.07
N ILE A 179 6.54 -22.28 -10.48
CA ILE A 179 7.22 -22.23 -11.79
C ILE A 179 8.33 -23.29 -11.86
N ALA A 180 9.12 -23.43 -10.80
CA ALA A 180 10.20 -24.41 -10.72
C ALA A 180 9.66 -25.85 -10.78
N ALA A 181 8.53 -26.14 -10.12
CA ALA A 181 7.89 -27.45 -10.16
C ALA A 181 7.45 -27.82 -11.58
N VAL A 182 6.83 -26.89 -12.30
CA VAL A 182 6.44 -27.10 -13.72
C VAL A 182 7.68 -27.42 -14.56
N TYR A 183 8.76 -26.64 -14.42
CA TYR A 183 10.03 -26.92 -15.11
C TYR A 183 10.59 -28.31 -14.77
N LEU A 184 10.60 -28.71 -13.50
CA LEU A 184 11.10 -30.02 -13.08
C LEU A 184 10.27 -31.16 -13.65
N VAL A 185 8.94 -31.04 -13.69
CA VAL A 185 8.05 -32.04 -14.29
C VAL A 185 8.31 -32.16 -15.79
N PHE A 186 8.42 -31.04 -16.51
CA PHE A 186 8.76 -31.05 -17.94
C PHE A 186 10.15 -31.64 -18.20
N SER A 187 11.15 -31.24 -17.42
CA SER A 187 12.51 -31.78 -17.51
C SER A 187 12.52 -33.30 -17.28
N TRP A 188 11.80 -33.77 -16.27
CA TRP A 188 11.64 -35.19 -15.98
C TRP A 188 10.93 -35.94 -17.11
N LEU A 189 9.82 -35.42 -17.64
CA LEU A 189 9.10 -36.00 -18.78
C LEU A 189 9.98 -36.13 -20.02
N VAL A 190 10.71 -35.07 -20.37
CA VAL A 190 11.65 -35.09 -21.50
C VAL A 190 12.73 -36.15 -21.29
N HIS A 191 13.27 -36.23 -20.07
CA HIS A 191 14.28 -37.25 -19.75
C HIS A 191 13.69 -38.67 -19.83
N PHE A 192 12.48 -38.88 -19.31
CA PHE A 192 11.78 -40.16 -19.32
C PHE A 192 11.45 -40.61 -20.76
N ILE A 193 10.93 -39.72 -21.60
CA ILE A 193 10.57 -40.02 -23.00
C ILE A 193 11.83 -40.32 -23.83
N ILE A 194 12.89 -39.51 -23.72
CA ILE A 194 14.09 -39.64 -24.57
C ILE A 194 15.02 -40.76 -24.09
N TYR A 195 15.20 -40.91 -22.78
CA TYR A 195 16.16 -41.84 -22.20
C TYR A 195 15.51 -43.09 -21.59
N GLY A 196 14.30 -42.99 -21.03
CA GLY A 196 13.54 -44.15 -20.53
C GLY A 196 13.09 -45.09 -21.66
N ALA A 197 12.75 -44.56 -22.84
CA ALA A 197 12.42 -45.37 -24.02
C ALA A 197 13.61 -46.19 -24.59
N ARG A 198 14.86 -45.93 -24.15
CA ARG A 198 16.03 -46.73 -24.58
C ARG A 198 16.19 -48.05 -23.85
N ILE A 199 15.46 -48.29 -22.75
CA ILE A 199 15.54 -49.55 -21.98
C ILE A 199 14.88 -50.72 -22.75
N GLY A 200 14.12 -50.44 -23.82
CA GLY A 200 13.47 -51.47 -24.66
C GLY A 200 14.27 -51.98 -25.86
N LYS A 201 15.55 -51.63 -26.06
CA LYS A 201 16.35 -52.21 -27.16
C LYS A 201 17.37 -53.21 -26.61
N PRO A 202 17.23 -54.53 -26.89
CA PRO A 202 18.21 -55.50 -26.44
C PRO A 202 19.58 -55.16 -27.00
N LYS A 203 20.58 -55.20 -26.12
CA LYS A 203 22.00 -55.10 -26.46
C LYS A 203 22.31 -56.22 -27.48
N LYS A 204 22.35 -55.90 -28.78
CA LYS A 204 22.93 -56.82 -29.77
C LYS A 204 24.40 -56.98 -29.40
N ARG A 205 24.78 -58.17 -28.92
CA ARG A 205 26.18 -58.56 -28.81
C ARG A 205 26.79 -58.46 -30.21
N PRO A 206 27.91 -57.75 -30.42
CA PRO A 206 28.65 -57.94 -31.65
C PRO A 206 29.29 -59.35 -31.59
N TYR A 207 28.86 -60.22 -32.51
CA TYR A 207 29.61 -61.29 -33.21
C TYR A 207 30.78 -61.92 -32.41
N GLN A 208 30.72 -63.17 -31.91
CA GLN A 208 30.82 -64.43 -32.68
C GLN A 208 31.46 -64.30 -34.05
#